data_AF-A0A9E1F4H8-F1
#
_entry.id   AF-A0A9E1F4H8-F1
#
_cell.length_a   1.000
_cell.length_b   1.000
_cell.length_c   1.000
_cell.angle_alpha   90.00
_cell.angle_beta   90.00
_cell.angle_gamma   90.00
#
_symmetry.space_group_name_H-M   'P 1'
#
loop_
_entity.id
_entity.type
_entity.pdbx_description
1 polymer ?
#
loop_
_entity_poly.entity_id
_entity_poly.type
_entity_poly.pdbx_seq_one_letter_code
_entity_poly.pdbx_strand_id
1 'polypeptide(L)'
;MKRNIVNIVHFIRWTDARCPELDLFEPMAEQIRLAKKYHFKADFLLQYDTLLDSKYTDYLKKEQDGSLEIGGWFEIVAQQTKDAGIVWRGRPGYSWDWHSHVGFLVGYTQEERKKLIDVYMDQFFTIFGYYPKAMGSWFIDAWSINYMAEKYRVKAICICRDQWGTDGYNLWGGYFNVYYPSRNNMFTPAQSDSEQINVPVFRMLGSDPIYQYDLGMSRDTYEPSPIQGVCTMEPVYPDCGGNPDWVRWFYRENFNDLAQPIGYLQAGQENSFGWEKMDEPLQMQWGILSEQVKDRRVVVEHLSESGEWFRKNYRLTPSETMVSVSDWAGNNARSAWYCSRFYRVNIYSEQGSLWIRDIHLFDQQYKERYLETPCTEQKCIYDNLPFVDGYRWSGNGVRAGLYLFIQNNAAEWNTVRSGKIDFARKEDTLSIIYQSTDLDLEIVCREAGLLIRAKQAACPWKLHFQCGKEHLVSPVFSQEKIKMQHNGFCYSVSAEQGLVQPNDDGTFDIMPSHSAIQLRMNDSESKCQNTLL
;
A
#
# COMPACT_ATOMS: atom_id res chain seq x y z
N MET A 1 8.03 0.95 -22.21
CA MET A 1 7.68 -0.48 -22.26
C MET A 1 7.44 -0.92 -20.83
N LYS A 2 6.32 -1.61 -20.56
CA LYS A 2 5.99 -2.16 -19.23
C LYS A 2 7.18 -2.89 -18.63
N ARG A 3 7.39 -2.76 -17.32
CA ARG A 3 8.35 -3.60 -16.58
C ARG A 3 7.62 -4.35 -15.48
N ASN A 4 7.77 -5.66 -15.46
CA ASN A 4 7.25 -6.54 -14.43
C ASN A 4 8.38 -6.91 -13.48
N ILE A 5 8.37 -6.36 -12.28
CA ILE A 5 9.47 -6.42 -11.31
C ILE A 5 9.03 -7.26 -10.12
N VAL A 6 9.92 -8.16 -9.70
CA VAL A 6 9.87 -8.81 -8.40
C VAL A 6 11.12 -8.39 -7.64
N ASN A 7 10.94 -7.75 -6.48
CA ASN A 7 12.04 -7.55 -5.53
C ASN A 7 11.95 -8.63 -4.46
N ILE A 8 13.04 -9.37 -4.24
CA ILE A 8 13.12 -10.35 -3.15
C ILE A 8 13.81 -9.67 -1.98
N VAL A 9 13.03 -9.31 -0.95
CA VAL A 9 13.54 -8.58 0.21
C VAL A 9 13.40 -9.43 1.46
N HIS A 10 14.53 -9.63 2.14
CA HIS A 10 14.63 -10.24 3.46
C HIS A 10 15.13 -9.18 4.44
N PHE A 11 14.44 -9.01 5.55
CA PHE A 11 14.91 -8.14 6.62
C PHE A 11 15.32 -8.98 7.82
N ILE A 12 16.49 -8.66 8.36
CA ILE A 12 17.29 -9.57 9.19
C ILE A 12 17.45 -8.95 10.57
N ARG A 13 16.71 -9.50 11.54
CA ARG A 13 16.85 -9.15 12.96
C ARG A 13 17.94 -10.00 13.62
N TRP A 14 18.56 -9.44 14.64
CA TRP A 14 19.53 -10.15 15.47
C TRP A 14 18.85 -10.90 16.62
N THR A 15 17.72 -10.37 17.09
CA THR A 15 16.90 -10.95 18.15
C THR A 15 15.42 -10.68 17.88
N ASP A 16 14.57 -11.56 18.39
CA ASP A 16 13.13 -11.35 18.45
C ASP A 16 12.68 -11.53 19.90
N ALA A 17 12.36 -10.45 20.59
CA ALA A 17 11.99 -10.51 22.00
C ALA A 17 10.68 -11.27 22.26
N ARG A 18 9.91 -11.62 21.22
CA ARG A 18 8.71 -12.46 21.29
C ARG A 18 9.07 -13.95 21.35
N CYS A 19 10.19 -14.34 20.76
CA CYS A 19 10.71 -15.71 20.66
C CYS A 19 12.25 -15.72 20.78
N PRO A 20 12.81 -15.43 21.97
CA PRO A 20 14.24 -15.19 22.15
C PRO A 20 15.14 -16.41 21.86
N GLU A 21 14.58 -17.62 21.86
CA GLU A 21 15.25 -18.88 21.57
C GLU A 21 15.40 -19.20 20.07
N LEU A 22 14.77 -18.42 19.20
CA LEU A 22 14.73 -18.69 17.77
C LEU A 22 16.10 -18.46 17.10
N ASP A 23 16.55 -19.40 16.26
CA ASP A 23 17.72 -19.17 15.41
C ASP A 23 17.34 -18.24 14.26
N LEU A 24 17.87 -17.02 14.31
CA LEU A 24 17.66 -15.97 13.32
C LEU A 24 18.74 -15.93 12.23
N PHE A 25 19.83 -16.70 12.39
CA PHE A 25 20.90 -16.79 11.42
C PHE A 25 20.62 -17.85 10.35
N GLU A 26 20.15 -19.05 10.75
CA GLU A 26 19.84 -20.14 9.83
C GLU A 26 18.88 -19.71 8.70
N PRO A 27 17.74 -19.04 8.97
CA PRO A 27 16.88 -18.52 7.92
C PRO A 27 17.59 -17.70 6.84
N MET A 28 18.46 -16.79 7.27
CA MET A 28 19.19 -15.89 6.38
C MET A 28 20.22 -16.65 5.54
N ALA A 29 20.94 -17.60 6.16
CA ALA A 29 21.89 -18.45 5.46
C ALA A 29 21.20 -19.31 4.38
N GLU A 30 20.03 -19.87 4.68
CA GLU A 30 19.25 -20.69 3.74
C GLU A 30 18.59 -19.86 2.64
N GLN A 31 18.08 -18.66 2.96
CA GLN A 31 17.60 -17.70 1.95
C GLN A 31 18.71 -17.32 0.95
N ILE A 32 19.95 -17.08 1.43
CA ILE A 32 21.11 -16.84 0.57
C ILE A 32 21.40 -18.08 -0.30
N ARG A 33 21.38 -19.27 0.28
CA ARG A 33 21.61 -20.52 -0.47
C ARG A 33 20.58 -20.71 -1.58
N LEU A 34 19.31 -20.42 -1.29
CA LEU A 34 18.27 -20.44 -2.31
C LEU A 34 18.52 -19.38 -3.40
N ALA A 35 19.01 -18.18 -3.03
CA ALA A 35 19.13 -17.07 -3.99
C ALA A 35 20.16 -17.44 -5.06
N LYS A 36 21.24 -18.06 -4.60
CA LYS A 36 22.28 -18.67 -5.43
C LYS A 36 21.78 -19.83 -6.28
N LYS A 37 20.99 -20.74 -5.69
CA LYS A 37 20.40 -21.89 -6.41
C LYS A 37 19.58 -21.45 -7.63
N TYR A 38 18.81 -20.37 -7.50
CA TYR A 38 17.95 -19.86 -8.57
C TYR A 38 18.58 -18.73 -9.40
N HIS A 39 19.76 -18.24 -9.01
CA HIS A 39 20.39 -17.04 -9.57
C HIS A 39 19.48 -15.80 -9.49
N PHE A 40 18.73 -15.69 -8.40
CA PHE A 40 17.88 -14.54 -8.13
C PHE A 40 18.65 -13.45 -7.40
N LYS A 41 18.34 -12.21 -7.76
CA LYS A 41 18.76 -11.04 -6.99
C LYS A 41 17.90 -10.95 -5.74
N ALA A 42 18.54 -10.84 -4.58
CA ALA A 42 17.86 -10.72 -3.29
C ALA A 42 18.53 -9.68 -2.40
N ASP A 43 17.71 -8.90 -1.72
CA ASP A 43 18.08 -7.83 -0.81
C ASP A 43 18.04 -8.35 0.64
N PHE A 44 19.12 -8.13 1.39
CA PHE A 44 19.24 -8.46 2.81
C PHE A 44 19.40 -7.17 3.61
N LEU A 45 18.31 -6.71 4.22
CA LEU A 45 18.24 -5.45 4.96
C LEU A 45 18.51 -5.70 6.44
N LEU A 46 19.62 -5.18 6.95
CA LEU A 46 20.11 -5.52 8.29
C LEU A 46 19.57 -4.55 9.35
N GLN A 47 19.02 -5.09 10.44
CA GLN A 47 18.83 -4.31 11.67
C GLN A 47 20.20 -3.91 12.25
N TYR A 48 20.27 -2.83 13.04
CA TYR A 48 21.54 -2.32 13.56
C TYR A 48 22.35 -3.35 14.36
N ASP A 49 21.73 -4.15 15.23
CA ASP A 49 22.45 -5.20 15.97
C ASP A 49 23.00 -6.30 15.05
N THR A 50 22.22 -6.67 14.02
CA THR A 50 22.65 -7.62 12.99
C THR A 50 23.85 -7.08 12.21
N LEU A 51 23.85 -5.78 11.92
CA LEU A 51 24.94 -5.09 11.24
C LEU A 51 26.24 -5.15 12.06
N LEU A 52 26.17 -5.09 13.39
CA LEU A 52 27.36 -5.14 14.25
C LEU A 52 27.91 -6.56 14.47
N ASP A 53 27.11 -7.59 14.24
CA ASP A 53 27.53 -8.96 14.49
C ASP A 53 28.32 -9.55 13.29
N SER A 54 29.61 -9.81 13.52
CA SER A 54 30.51 -10.44 12.55
C SER A 54 29.99 -11.80 12.01
N LYS A 55 29.21 -12.55 12.79
CA LYS A 55 28.59 -13.80 12.33
C LYS A 55 27.77 -13.57 11.06
N TYR A 56 26.99 -12.49 11.04
CA TYR A 56 26.13 -12.12 9.91
C TYR A 56 26.94 -11.42 8.82
N THR A 57 27.72 -10.40 9.17
CA THR A 57 28.38 -9.56 8.17
C THR A 57 29.54 -10.25 7.46
N ASP A 58 30.34 -11.08 8.14
CA ASP A 58 31.40 -11.85 7.49
C ASP A 58 30.82 -12.95 6.60
N TYR A 59 29.70 -13.56 7.02
CA TYR A 59 28.99 -14.53 6.18
C TYR A 59 28.45 -13.87 4.90
N LEU A 60 27.75 -12.74 5.02
CA LEU A 60 27.26 -11.98 3.86
C LEU A 60 28.38 -11.57 2.91
N LYS A 61 29.52 -11.07 3.44
CA LYS A 61 30.70 -10.73 2.63
C LYS A 61 31.28 -11.94 1.92
N LYS A 62 31.41 -13.07 2.62
CA LYS A 62 31.92 -14.32 2.06
C LYS A 62 31.01 -14.84 0.96
N GLU A 63 29.70 -14.74 1.15
CA GLU A 63 28.71 -15.26 0.22
C GLU A 63 28.42 -14.31 -0.96
N GLN A 64 29.04 -13.13 -1.04
CA GLN A 64 28.84 -12.23 -2.17
C GLN A 64 29.28 -12.83 -3.52
N ASP A 65 28.36 -12.87 -4.48
CA ASP A 65 28.58 -13.27 -5.88
C ASP A 65 27.86 -12.36 -6.89
N GLY A 66 27.34 -11.21 -6.43
CA GLY A 66 26.54 -10.28 -7.21
C GLY A 66 25.03 -10.53 -7.16
N SER A 67 24.58 -11.68 -6.64
CA SER A 67 23.15 -11.99 -6.42
C SER A 67 22.57 -11.36 -5.15
N LEU A 68 23.40 -10.75 -4.29
CA LEU A 68 22.99 -10.24 -2.98
C LEU A 68 23.21 -8.72 -2.89
N GLU A 69 22.16 -7.95 -2.60
CA GLU A 69 22.27 -6.55 -2.17
C GLU A 69 22.17 -6.49 -0.65
N ILE A 70 23.16 -5.89 0.00
CA ILE A 70 23.14 -5.67 1.46
C ILE A 70 22.68 -4.23 1.69
N GLY A 71 21.57 -4.08 2.40
CA GLY A 71 20.97 -2.79 2.73
C GLY A 71 20.64 -2.66 4.21
N GLY A 72 19.84 -1.66 4.58
CA GLY A 72 19.51 -1.40 5.98
C GLY A 72 18.04 -1.50 6.33
N TRP A 73 17.76 -2.02 7.53
CA TRP A 73 16.42 -2.14 8.09
C TRP A 73 16.29 -1.33 9.38
N PHE A 74 15.41 -0.33 9.37
CA PHE A 74 15.17 0.56 10.50
C PHE A 74 14.06 0.01 11.40
N GLU A 75 14.48 -0.83 12.33
CA GLU A 75 13.81 -1.06 13.60
C GLU A 75 14.82 -0.75 14.70
N ILE A 76 14.55 0.28 15.48
CA ILE A 76 15.49 0.84 16.45
C ILE A 76 15.69 -0.12 17.61
N VAL A 77 16.96 -0.33 17.96
CA VAL A 77 17.41 -1.22 19.04
C VAL A 77 18.19 -0.47 20.10
N ALA A 78 18.28 -1.04 21.30
CA ALA A 78 18.95 -0.46 22.45
C ALA A 78 20.40 -0.07 22.14
N GLN A 79 21.15 -0.93 21.46
CA GLN A 79 22.55 -0.68 21.10
C GLN A 79 22.69 0.51 20.15
N GLN A 80 21.77 0.67 19.19
CA GLN A 80 21.75 1.83 18.28
C GLN A 80 21.53 3.13 19.04
N THR A 81 20.58 3.16 19.97
CA THR A 81 20.35 4.36 20.78
C THR A 81 21.55 4.69 21.65
N LYS A 82 22.19 3.68 22.25
CA LYS A 82 23.41 3.85 23.04
C LYS A 82 24.54 4.46 22.21
N ASP A 83 24.79 3.95 21.01
CA ASP A 83 25.85 4.44 20.13
C ASP A 83 25.54 5.85 19.58
N ALA A 84 24.25 6.19 19.44
CA ALA A 84 23.78 7.53 19.10
C ALA A 84 23.78 8.52 20.29
N GLY A 85 24.09 8.06 21.51
CA GLY A 85 24.01 8.88 22.72
C GLY A 85 22.58 9.27 23.09
N ILE A 86 21.62 8.39 22.82
CA ILE A 86 20.18 8.54 23.07
C ILE A 86 19.76 7.52 24.13
N VAL A 87 18.86 7.91 25.02
CA VAL A 87 18.30 7.02 26.04
C VAL A 87 17.38 5.99 25.39
N TRP A 88 17.64 4.70 25.63
CA TRP A 88 16.75 3.61 25.23
C TRP A 88 15.42 3.71 26.00
N ARG A 89 14.29 3.52 25.28
CA ARG A 89 12.93 3.68 25.83
C ARG A 89 12.13 2.38 25.85
N GLY A 90 12.76 1.25 25.50
CA GLY A 90 12.08 -0.05 25.48
C GLY A 90 11.81 -0.59 26.87
N ARG A 91 10.89 -1.55 26.93
CA ARG A 91 10.53 -2.26 28.16
C ARG A 91 11.76 -2.95 28.79
N PRO A 92 11.81 -3.09 30.13
CA PRO A 92 12.91 -3.80 30.80
C PRO A 92 13.11 -5.21 30.24
N GLY A 93 14.35 -5.55 29.87
CA GLY A 93 14.70 -6.84 29.27
C GLY A 93 14.59 -6.91 27.74
N TYR A 94 14.11 -5.85 27.08
CA TYR A 94 13.97 -5.79 25.62
C TYR A 94 15.11 -4.97 25.04
N SER A 95 15.97 -5.60 24.21
CA SER A 95 16.94 -4.89 23.37
C SER A 95 16.32 -4.40 22.06
N TRP A 96 15.19 -4.99 21.66
CA TRP A 96 14.31 -4.53 20.61
C TRP A 96 12.88 -4.54 21.13
N ASP A 97 12.16 -3.43 20.96
CA ASP A 97 10.77 -3.28 21.38
C ASP A 97 9.94 -2.76 20.20
N TRP A 98 9.03 -3.59 19.68
CA TRP A 98 8.26 -3.33 18.47
C TRP A 98 7.18 -2.25 18.62
N HIS A 99 7.00 -1.64 19.79
CA HIS A 99 6.07 -0.51 19.93
C HIS A 99 6.54 0.72 19.15
N SER A 100 5.60 1.41 18.50
CA SER A 100 5.88 2.49 17.54
C SER A 100 6.73 3.64 18.10
N HIS A 101 6.48 4.04 19.36
CA HIS A 101 7.24 5.08 20.06
C HIS A 101 8.66 4.68 20.49
N VAL A 102 9.05 3.41 20.30
CA VAL A 102 10.38 2.88 20.67
C VAL A 102 11.10 2.31 19.47
N GLY A 103 10.51 1.31 18.82
CA GLY A 103 11.17 0.51 17.79
C GLY A 103 11.32 1.19 16.44
N PHE A 104 10.92 2.46 16.29
CA PHE A 104 10.88 3.13 15.00
C PHE A 104 11.30 4.60 15.11
N LEU A 105 11.85 5.14 14.02
CA LEU A 105 12.33 6.53 13.96
C LEU A 105 11.25 7.54 14.34
N VAL A 106 9.99 7.26 14.04
CA VAL A 106 8.86 8.15 14.39
C VAL A 106 8.76 8.41 15.88
N GLY A 107 9.21 7.50 16.74
CA GLY A 107 9.23 7.67 18.20
C GLY A 107 10.25 8.69 18.71
N TYR A 108 11.13 9.18 17.83
CA TYR A 108 12.23 10.07 18.17
C TYR A 108 12.02 11.47 17.55
N THR A 109 12.64 12.48 18.16
CA THR A 109 12.70 13.84 17.57
C THR A 109 13.55 13.85 16.29
N GLN A 110 13.38 14.83 15.40
CA GLN A 110 14.20 14.90 14.17
C GLN A 110 15.72 14.91 14.45
N GLU A 111 16.16 15.57 15.52
CA GLU A 111 17.57 15.56 15.94
C GLU A 111 18.04 14.17 16.41
N GLU A 112 17.19 13.44 17.11
CA GLU A 112 17.46 12.05 17.49
C GLU A 112 17.44 11.12 16.27
N ARG A 113 16.45 11.27 15.36
CA ARG A 113 16.37 10.54 14.09
C ARG A 113 17.64 10.74 13.27
N LYS A 114 18.11 11.99 13.17
CA LYS A 114 19.37 12.34 12.51
C LYS A 114 20.54 11.53 13.08
N LYS A 115 20.70 11.49 14.40
CA LYS A 115 21.79 10.77 15.07
C LYS A 115 21.68 9.26 14.86
N LEU A 116 20.47 8.69 14.97
CA LEU A 116 20.22 7.27 14.74
C LEU A 116 20.54 6.86 13.31
N ILE A 117 20.19 7.69 12.34
CA ILE A 117 20.52 7.48 10.93
C ILE A 117 22.02 7.61 10.70
N ASP A 118 22.64 8.66 11.22
CA ASP A 118 24.07 8.92 11.03
C ASP A 118 24.93 7.77 11.58
N VAL A 119 24.64 7.33 12.81
CA VAL A 119 25.34 6.20 13.43
C VAL A 119 25.14 4.90 12.65
N TYR A 120 23.93 4.62 12.17
CA TYR A 120 23.68 3.45 11.34
C TYR A 120 24.55 3.48 10.08
N MET A 121 24.53 4.61 9.37
CA MET A 121 25.23 4.76 8.10
C MET A 121 26.75 4.71 8.26
N ASP A 122 27.28 5.31 9.33
CA ASP A 122 28.72 5.31 9.62
C ASP A 122 29.22 3.90 9.97
N GLN A 123 28.46 3.12 10.74
CA GLN A 123 28.80 1.72 11.01
C GLN A 123 28.71 0.87 9.75
N PHE A 124 27.67 1.06 8.93
CA PHE A 124 27.53 0.35 7.67
C PHE A 124 28.74 0.63 6.76
N PHE A 125 29.14 1.89 6.62
CA PHE A 125 30.32 2.28 5.84
C PHE A 125 31.61 1.68 6.41
N THR A 126 31.78 1.66 7.73
CA THR A 126 32.95 1.06 8.38
C THR A 126 33.08 -0.43 8.07
N ILE A 127 31.96 -1.14 8.01
CA ILE A 127 31.94 -2.60 7.82
C ILE A 127 32.05 -2.98 6.35
N PHE A 128 31.36 -2.27 5.45
CA PHE A 128 31.25 -2.64 4.03
C PHE A 128 32.03 -1.74 3.07
N GLY A 129 32.48 -0.56 3.50
CA GLY A 129 33.23 0.40 2.69
C GLY A 129 32.37 1.23 1.73
N TYR A 130 31.04 1.17 1.85
CA TYR A 130 30.08 1.95 1.06
C TYR A 130 28.81 2.21 1.89
N TYR A 131 27.97 3.18 1.49
CA TYR A 131 26.66 3.40 2.11
C TYR A 131 25.57 2.54 1.46
N PRO A 132 24.59 2.03 2.22
CA PRO A 132 23.53 1.18 1.68
C PRO A 132 22.70 1.92 0.63
N LYS A 133 22.38 1.24 -0.47
CA LYS A 133 21.57 1.82 -1.55
C LYS A 133 20.07 1.61 -1.35
N ALA A 134 19.70 0.54 -0.63
CA ALA A 134 18.33 0.21 -0.29
C ALA A 134 18.16 0.26 1.22
N MET A 135 17.06 0.88 1.67
CA MET A 135 16.69 0.92 3.07
C MET A 135 15.22 0.53 3.23
N GLY A 136 14.85 -0.01 4.38
CA GLY A 136 13.47 -0.38 4.67
C GLY A 136 13.10 -0.17 6.13
N SER A 137 11.81 -0.07 6.38
CA SER A 137 11.19 -0.14 7.70
C SER A 137 9.72 -0.45 7.52
N TRP A 138 9.03 -1.00 8.51
CA TRP A 138 7.57 -1.14 8.41
C TRP A 138 6.88 0.20 8.14
N PHE A 139 7.37 1.28 8.76
CA PHE A 139 6.98 2.65 8.48
C PHE A 139 8.09 3.63 8.88
N ILE A 140 8.19 4.74 8.15
CA ILE A 140 9.23 5.74 8.32
C ILE A 140 8.74 7.11 7.86
N ASP A 141 9.07 8.17 8.60
CA ASP A 141 8.59 9.53 8.29
C ASP A 141 9.26 10.15 7.06
N ALA A 142 8.57 11.09 6.43
CA ALA A 142 9.01 11.80 5.23
C ALA A 142 10.33 12.53 5.44
N TRP A 143 10.53 13.13 6.62
CA TRP A 143 11.77 13.84 6.95
C TRP A 143 12.96 12.88 6.96
N SER A 144 12.84 11.72 7.60
CA SER A 144 13.90 10.70 7.63
C SER A 144 14.22 10.15 6.24
N ILE A 145 13.20 9.86 5.42
CA ILE A 145 13.38 9.45 4.01
C ILE A 145 14.20 10.53 3.27
N ASN A 146 13.79 11.79 3.37
CA ASN A 146 14.46 12.89 2.69
C ASN A 146 15.92 13.03 3.14
N TYR A 147 16.18 12.91 4.45
CA TYR A 147 17.53 12.99 4.99
C TYR A 147 18.45 11.89 4.44
N MET A 148 17.98 10.64 4.43
CA MET A 148 18.73 9.51 3.85
C MET A 148 18.95 9.67 2.34
N ALA A 149 17.96 10.16 1.61
CA ALA A 149 18.04 10.42 0.18
C ALA A 149 19.09 11.51 -0.15
N GLU A 150 19.04 12.64 0.55
CA GLU A 150 19.88 13.80 0.25
C GLU A 150 21.32 13.61 0.72
N LYS A 151 21.53 13.11 1.95
CA LYS A 151 22.87 12.95 2.53
C LYS A 151 23.56 11.66 2.08
N TYR A 152 22.86 10.53 2.19
CA TYR A 152 23.44 9.19 1.98
C TYR A 152 23.17 8.61 0.59
N ARG A 153 22.40 9.31 -0.26
CA ARG A 153 22.14 8.94 -1.66
C ARG A 153 21.48 7.57 -1.82
N VAL A 154 20.67 7.17 -0.83
CA VAL A 154 19.77 6.01 -0.90
C VAL A 154 18.95 6.07 -2.18
N LYS A 155 18.76 4.93 -2.83
CA LYS A 155 18.14 4.77 -4.15
C LYS A 155 16.72 4.27 -4.10
N ALA A 156 16.37 3.52 -3.06
CA ALA A 156 15.05 2.97 -2.87
C ALA A 156 14.75 2.80 -1.37
N ILE A 157 13.48 3.02 -1.01
CA ILE A 157 12.93 2.74 0.30
C ILE A 157 11.84 1.68 0.16
N CYS A 158 11.74 0.70 1.07
CA CYS A 158 10.57 -0.18 1.15
C CYS A 158 9.83 -0.05 2.48
N ILE A 159 8.50 -0.12 2.43
CA ILE A 159 7.61 0.02 3.58
C ILE A 159 6.46 -1.00 3.57
N CYS A 160 5.81 -1.19 4.72
CA CYS A 160 4.67 -2.09 4.87
C CYS A 160 3.53 -1.73 3.91
N ARG A 161 2.76 -2.71 3.42
CA ARG A 161 1.49 -2.51 2.69
C ARG A 161 0.41 -1.81 3.53
N ASP A 162 -0.76 -1.58 2.92
CA ASP A 162 -1.92 -1.09 3.66
C ASP A 162 -2.37 -2.17 4.63
N GLN A 163 -2.57 -1.77 5.89
CA GLN A 163 -3.09 -2.64 6.94
C GLN A 163 -3.74 -1.82 8.06
N TRP A 164 -4.67 -2.47 8.76
CA TRP A 164 -5.33 -1.88 9.91
C TRP A 164 -5.16 -2.76 11.15
N GLY A 165 -4.41 -2.27 12.14
CA GLY A 165 -4.23 -2.87 13.46
C GLY A 165 -3.35 -4.12 13.50
N THR A 166 -3.07 -4.73 12.36
CA THR A 166 -2.05 -5.77 12.19
C THR A 166 -0.71 -5.25 12.72
N ASP A 167 -0.03 -6.06 13.53
CA ASP A 167 1.26 -5.75 14.18
C ASP A 167 1.30 -4.47 15.05
N GLY A 168 0.14 -3.88 15.34
CA GLY A 168 0.03 -2.72 16.22
C GLY A 168 0.18 -1.35 15.53
N TYR A 169 0.11 -1.26 14.20
CA TYR A 169 0.14 0.00 13.47
C TYR A 169 -0.86 0.05 12.31
N ASN A 170 -1.17 1.27 11.86
CA ASN A 170 -2.14 1.52 10.79
C ASN A 170 -1.46 2.28 9.64
N LEU A 171 -1.49 1.71 8.44
CA LEU A 171 -1.15 2.37 7.19
C LEU A 171 -2.36 2.20 6.28
N TRP A 172 -3.13 3.26 6.05
CA TRP A 172 -4.44 3.11 5.41
C TRP A 172 -4.77 4.26 4.47
N GLY A 173 -5.04 3.96 3.20
CA GLY A 173 -5.29 4.99 2.19
C GLY A 173 -4.11 5.29 1.28
N GLY A 174 -3.04 4.48 1.28
CA GLY A 174 -1.80 4.76 0.57
C GLY A 174 -1.82 4.44 -0.92
N TYR A 175 -0.80 4.92 -1.64
CA TYR A 175 -0.55 4.49 -3.01
C TYR A 175 -0.19 2.99 -3.06
N PHE A 176 -0.70 2.26 -4.06
CA PHE A 176 -0.77 0.80 -4.01
C PHE A 176 0.58 0.08 -4.11
N ASN A 177 1.51 0.55 -4.96
CA ASN A 177 2.76 -0.17 -5.27
C ASN A 177 4.04 0.67 -5.16
N VAL A 178 4.34 1.56 -6.11
CA VAL A 178 5.61 2.33 -6.11
C VAL A 178 5.36 3.80 -6.42
N TYR A 179 5.91 4.71 -5.62
CA TYR A 179 5.66 6.15 -5.74
C TYR A 179 6.81 7.00 -5.18
N TYR A 180 6.90 8.25 -5.61
CA TYR A 180 7.68 9.25 -4.87
C TYR A 180 6.83 9.89 -3.78
N PRO A 181 7.27 9.88 -2.52
CA PRO A 181 6.54 10.48 -1.43
C PRO A 181 6.66 12.01 -1.42
N SER A 182 5.64 12.66 -0.84
CA SER A 182 5.68 14.08 -0.49
C SER A 182 6.65 14.34 0.66
N ARG A 183 7.31 15.50 0.65
CA ARG A 183 8.10 16.03 1.77
C ARG A 183 7.28 16.22 3.05
N ASN A 184 5.96 16.34 2.93
CA ASN A 184 5.07 16.54 4.08
C ASN A 184 4.44 15.23 4.59
N ASN A 185 4.37 14.18 3.76
CA ASN A 185 3.75 12.91 4.13
C ASN A 185 4.30 11.77 3.26
N MET A 186 4.97 10.82 3.90
CA MET A 186 5.59 9.66 3.27
C MET A 186 4.57 8.77 2.57
N PHE A 187 3.31 8.83 2.99
CA PHE A 187 2.23 7.98 2.55
C PHE A 187 1.41 8.61 1.41
N THR A 188 1.68 9.87 1.11
CA THR A 188 1.07 10.65 0.01
C THR A 188 2.09 10.77 -1.13
N PRO A 189 1.72 10.44 -2.38
CA PRO A 189 2.53 10.78 -3.54
C PRO A 189 2.74 12.30 -3.66
N ALA A 190 3.95 12.71 -4.03
CA ALA A 190 4.21 14.10 -4.38
C ALA A 190 3.48 14.50 -5.67
N GLN A 191 2.93 15.70 -5.70
CA GLN A 191 2.23 16.25 -6.86
C GLN A 191 3.12 17.19 -7.69
N SER A 192 4.18 17.75 -7.10
CA SER A 192 5.17 18.63 -7.77
C SER A 192 6.61 18.22 -7.45
N ASP A 193 7.56 18.58 -8.32
CA ASP A 193 8.98 18.27 -8.09
C ASP A 193 9.54 18.95 -6.83
N SER A 194 9.00 20.11 -6.45
CA SER A 194 9.44 20.87 -5.27
C SER A 194 9.11 20.17 -3.95
N GLU A 195 7.94 19.53 -3.89
CA GLU A 195 7.48 18.78 -2.73
C GLU A 195 7.87 17.30 -2.81
N GLN A 196 8.56 16.88 -3.87
CA GLN A 196 8.96 15.49 -4.06
C GLN A 196 10.24 15.16 -3.30
N ILE A 197 10.22 14.05 -2.57
CA ILE A 197 11.46 13.37 -2.18
C ILE A 197 11.87 12.46 -3.34
N ASN A 198 13.02 12.73 -3.96
CA ASN A 198 13.45 12.07 -5.20
C ASN A 198 14.07 10.67 -4.98
N VAL A 199 13.38 9.85 -4.18
CA VAL A 199 13.66 8.43 -3.93
C VAL A 199 12.32 7.70 -3.88
N PRO A 200 12.11 6.67 -4.72
CA PRO A 200 10.88 5.90 -4.73
C PRO A 200 10.73 5.05 -3.46
N VAL A 201 9.50 5.00 -2.99
CA VAL A 201 9.02 4.11 -1.92
C VAL A 201 8.29 2.95 -2.56
N PHE A 202 8.66 1.74 -2.16
CA PHE A 202 8.13 0.46 -2.62
C PHE A 202 7.27 -0.19 -1.53
N ARG A 203 6.03 -0.57 -1.84
CA ARG A 203 5.14 -1.28 -0.92
C ARG A 203 5.56 -2.75 -0.85
N MET A 204 5.67 -3.30 0.36
CA MET A 204 6.08 -4.69 0.56
C MET A 204 4.87 -5.63 0.66
N LEU A 205 5.14 -6.94 0.68
CA LEU A 205 4.22 -8.03 1.00
C LEU A 205 3.07 -8.14 -0.01
N GLY A 206 3.39 -8.36 -1.29
CA GLY A 206 2.44 -8.34 -2.41
C GLY A 206 1.04 -8.84 -2.03
N SER A 207 0.10 -7.90 -1.92
CA SER A 207 -1.22 -8.11 -1.33
C SER A 207 -2.21 -8.73 -2.30
N ASP A 208 -3.12 -9.58 -1.80
CA ASP A 208 -4.26 -10.00 -2.59
C ASP A 208 -5.12 -8.79 -3.02
N PRO A 209 -5.24 -8.51 -4.34
CA PRO A 209 -5.93 -7.32 -4.84
C PRO A 209 -7.46 -7.41 -4.70
N ILE A 210 -8.01 -8.60 -4.49
CA ILE A 210 -9.44 -8.85 -4.28
C ILE A 210 -9.76 -8.83 -2.79
N TYR A 211 -9.10 -9.67 -1.99
CA TYR A 211 -9.55 -10.00 -0.64
C TYR A 211 -8.86 -9.25 0.49
N GLN A 212 -7.60 -8.81 0.34
CA GLN A 212 -6.85 -8.19 1.45
C GLN A 212 -7.58 -6.98 2.04
N TYR A 213 -8.24 -6.17 1.20
CA TYR A 213 -8.95 -4.97 1.62
C TYR A 213 -10.05 -5.25 2.65
N ASP A 214 -10.83 -6.32 2.44
CA ASP A 214 -11.98 -6.69 3.28
C ASP A 214 -11.65 -7.78 4.32
N LEU A 215 -10.39 -8.22 4.40
CA LEU A 215 -9.99 -9.40 5.16
C LEU A 215 -10.11 -9.18 6.67
N GLY A 216 -11.13 -9.77 7.28
CA GLY A 216 -11.48 -9.55 8.70
C GLY A 216 -12.79 -8.77 8.89
N MET A 217 -13.48 -8.40 7.81
CA MET A 217 -14.85 -7.89 7.89
C MET A 217 -15.84 -9.03 8.16
N SER A 218 -16.74 -8.83 9.12
CA SER A 218 -17.85 -9.74 9.39
C SER A 218 -18.79 -9.86 8.18
N ARG A 219 -19.23 -11.09 7.85
CA ARG A 219 -20.18 -11.32 6.75
C ARG A 219 -21.62 -10.91 7.09
N ASP A 220 -21.97 -10.94 8.37
CA ASP A 220 -23.35 -10.69 8.82
C ASP A 220 -23.56 -9.22 9.21
N THR A 221 -22.59 -8.64 9.92
CA THR A 221 -22.70 -7.29 10.48
C THR A 221 -21.89 -6.25 9.72
N TYR A 222 -21.00 -6.67 8.82
CA TYR A 222 -20.00 -5.84 8.15
C TYR A 222 -19.08 -5.04 9.08
N GLU A 223 -18.99 -5.44 10.36
CA GLU A 223 -18.03 -4.85 11.28
C GLU A 223 -16.60 -5.25 10.88
N PRO A 224 -15.68 -4.29 10.71
CA PRO A 224 -14.28 -4.59 10.46
C PRO A 224 -13.59 -5.08 11.73
N SER A 225 -12.76 -6.10 11.61
CA SER A 225 -11.88 -6.53 12.69
C SER A 225 -10.94 -5.38 13.12
N PRO A 226 -10.70 -5.21 14.44
CA PRO A 226 -9.67 -4.27 14.92
C PRO A 226 -8.25 -4.69 14.50
N ILE A 227 -8.05 -5.93 14.09
CA ILE A 227 -6.81 -6.48 13.54
C ILE A 227 -7.15 -7.13 12.20
N GLN A 228 -6.84 -6.45 11.10
CA GLN A 228 -7.09 -6.95 9.75
C GLN A 228 -6.25 -8.22 9.52
N GLY A 229 -6.83 -9.20 8.81
CA GLY A 229 -6.11 -10.41 8.43
C GLY A 229 -5.03 -10.13 7.39
N VAL A 230 -4.25 -11.16 7.07
CA VAL A 230 -3.12 -11.08 6.13
C VAL A 230 -3.29 -12.11 5.03
N CYS A 231 -3.36 -11.65 3.78
CA CYS A 231 -3.30 -12.45 2.58
C CYS A 231 -2.33 -11.80 1.58
N THR A 232 -1.09 -12.27 1.62
CA THR A 232 0.06 -11.67 0.95
C THR A 232 0.97 -12.74 0.36
N MET A 233 2.00 -12.30 -0.37
CA MET A 233 3.13 -13.11 -0.83
C MET A 233 4.04 -13.65 0.26
N GLU A 234 3.75 -13.41 1.55
CA GLU A 234 4.55 -13.98 2.64
C GLU A 234 4.36 -15.52 2.66
N PRO A 235 5.42 -16.32 2.46
CA PRO A 235 5.34 -17.77 2.32
C PRO A 235 4.73 -18.49 3.54
N VAL A 236 4.81 -17.90 4.72
CA VAL A 236 4.36 -18.52 5.98
C VAL A 236 2.84 -18.55 6.15
N TYR A 237 2.07 -17.88 5.28
CA TYR A 237 0.60 -17.91 5.32
C TYR A 237 0.04 -18.97 4.37
N PRO A 238 -0.46 -20.11 4.89
CA PRO A 238 -0.83 -21.27 4.07
C PRO A 238 -2.02 -21.03 3.14
N ASP A 239 -2.87 -20.05 3.43
CA ASP A 239 -4.03 -19.73 2.59
C ASP A 239 -3.68 -18.84 1.39
N CYS A 240 -2.52 -18.16 1.42
CA CYS A 240 -2.10 -17.21 0.38
C CYS A 240 -0.65 -17.49 -0.07
N GLY A 241 0.37 -16.81 0.45
CA GLY A 241 1.75 -16.98 -0.01
C GLY A 241 2.29 -18.41 0.11
N GLY A 242 1.80 -19.21 1.06
CA GLY A 242 2.10 -20.64 1.16
C GLY A 242 1.27 -21.55 0.25
N ASN A 243 0.28 -21.01 -0.46
CA ASN A 243 -0.62 -21.74 -1.36
C ASN A 243 -0.16 -21.62 -2.83
N PRO A 244 0.25 -22.71 -3.49
CA PRO A 244 0.72 -22.66 -4.88
C PRO A 244 -0.35 -22.19 -5.87
N ASP A 245 -1.63 -22.48 -5.66
CA ASP A 245 -2.70 -22.07 -6.55
C ASP A 245 -2.94 -20.56 -6.46
N TRP A 246 -2.92 -20.02 -5.23
CA TRP A 246 -2.98 -18.59 -5.00
C TRP A 246 -1.78 -17.89 -5.61
N VAL A 247 -0.55 -18.37 -5.38
CA VAL A 247 0.66 -17.77 -5.93
C VAL A 247 0.62 -17.75 -7.46
N ARG A 248 0.25 -18.85 -8.12
CA ARG A 248 0.13 -18.90 -9.59
C ARG A 248 -0.95 -17.96 -10.12
N TRP A 249 -2.07 -17.84 -9.42
CA TRP A 249 -3.11 -16.86 -9.73
C TRP A 249 -2.60 -15.42 -9.56
N PHE A 250 -1.97 -15.12 -8.44
CA PHE A 250 -1.49 -13.78 -8.11
C PHE A 250 -0.44 -13.30 -9.11
N TYR A 251 0.54 -14.13 -9.49
CA TYR A 251 1.49 -13.79 -10.56
C TYR A 251 0.79 -13.50 -11.89
N ARG A 252 -0.24 -14.26 -12.26
CA ARG A 252 -0.99 -14.02 -13.49
C ARG A 252 -1.72 -12.67 -13.46
N GLU A 253 -2.40 -12.35 -12.36
CA GLU A 253 -3.17 -11.10 -12.25
C GLU A 253 -2.26 -9.89 -12.03
N ASN A 254 -1.24 -9.98 -11.17
CA ASN A 254 -0.30 -8.90 -10.84
C ASN A 254 0.55 -8.46 -12.04
N PHE A 255 0.73 -9.34 -13.04
CA PHE A 255 1.57 -9.10 -14.21
C PHE A 255 0.81 -9.17 -15.55
N ASN A 256 -0.52 -9.22 -15.54
CA ASN A 256 -1.35 -9.17 -16.76
C ASN A 256 -1.22 -7.83 -17.50
N ASP A 257 -1.69 -7.73 -18.74
CA ASP A 257 -1.51 -6.54 -19.57
C ASP A 257 -2.11 -5.24 -19.01
N LEU A 258 -3.07 -5.34 -18.09
CA LEU A 258 -3.68 -4.20 -17.43
C LEU A 258 -2.79 -3.65 -16.31
N ALA A 259 -1.93 -4.46 -15.67
CA ALA A 259 -1.00 -4.01 -14.64
C ALA A 259 0.14 -3.14 -15.21
N GLN A 260 -0.03 -1.83 -15.22
CA GLN A 260 0.83 -0.89 -15.94
C GLN A 260 1.02 0.41 -15.14
N PRO A 261 1.98 1.27 -15.50
CA PRO A 261 3.09 1.01 -16.41
C PRO A 261 4.13 0.04 -15.81
N ILE A 262 3.92 -0.36 -14.55
CA ILE A 262 4.73 -1.29 -13.79
C ILE A 262 3.80 -2.38 -13.27
N GLY A 263 4.18 -3.64 -13.44
CA GLY A 263 3.68 -4.72 -12.58
C GLY A 263 4.73 -4.94 -11.50
N TYR A 264 4.35 -4.93 -10.23
CA TYR A 264 5.31 -5.00 -9.14
C TYR A 264 4.77 -5.84 -7.99
N LEU A 265 5.64 -6.62 -7.36
CA LEU A 265 5.42 -7.19 -6.03
C LEU A 265 6.76 -7.33 -5.32
N GLN A 266 6.72 -7.32 -3.98
CA GLN A 266 7.81 -7.82 -3.16
C GLN A 266 7.51 -9.26 -2.73
N ALA A 267 8.53 -10.10 -2.82
CA ALA A 267 8.58 -11.46 -2.27
C ALA A 267 9.73 -11.56 -1.25
N GLY A 268 9.78 -12.65 -0.50
CA GLY A 268 10.74 -12.83 0.59
C GLY A 268 10.04 -12.81 1.95
N GLN A 269 10.83 -12.91 3.03
CA GLN A 269 10.32 -13.09 4.38
C GLN A 269 11.38 -12.66 5.40
N GLU A 270 10.93 -12.10 6.53
CA GLU A 270 11.79 -11.90 7.71
C GLU A 270 12.33 -13.21 8.27
N ASN A 271 13.55 -13.14 8.80
CA ASN A 271 14.15 -14.26 9.52
C ASN A 271 13.40 -14.63 10.81
N SER A 272 12.64 -13.69 11.40
CA SER A 272 11.84 -13.89 12.62
C SER A 272 10.78 -14.99 12.54
N PHE A 273 10.44 -15.52 11.36
CA PHE A 273 9.53 -16.66 11.27
C PHE A 273 10.21 -18.02 11.47
N GLY A 274 11.55 -18.09 11.40
CA GLY A 274 12.31 -19.34 11.49
C GLY A 274 12.30 -20.16 10.19
N TRP A 275 13.36 -20.95 9.99
CA TRP A 275 13.57 -21.67 8.72
C TRP A 275 12.53 -22.79 8.52
N GLU A 276 12.17 -23.50 9.59
CA GLU A 276 11.18 -24.59 9.57
C GLU A 276 9.86 -24.18 8.90
N LYS A 277 9.36 -22.97 9.19
CA LYS A 277 8.12 -22.46 8.60
C LYS A 277 8.30 -21.95 7.16
N MET A 278 9.52 -21.61 6.78
CA MET A 278 9.82 -20.99 5.48
C MET A 278 10.26 -22.00 4.43
N ASP A 279 10.91 -23.10 4.81
CA ASP A 279 11.64 -23.99 3.89
C ASP A 279 10.79 -24.41 2.69
N GLU A 280 9.73 -25.17 2.92
CA GLU A 280 8.85 -25.66 1.87
C GLU A 280 8.13 -24.53 1.09
N PRO A 281 7.40 -23.59 1.73
CA PRO A 281 6.65 -22.59 0.98
C PRO A 281 7.55 -21.60 0.22
N LEU A 282 8.72 -21.24 0.74
CA LEU A 282 9.65 -20.36 0.03
C LEU A 282 10.25 -21.07 -1.19
N GLN A 283 10.63 -22.35 -1.07
CA GLN A 283 11.10 -23.14 -2.21
C GLN A 283 10.02 -23.28 -3.29
N MET A 284 8.76 -23.49 -2.88
CA MET A 284 7.61 -23.53 -3.78
C MET A 284 7.46 -22.20 -4.54
N GLN A 285 7.41 -21.08 -3.83
CA GLN A 285 7.28 -19.76 -4.45
C GLN A 285 8.41 -19.48 -5.44
N TRP A 286 9.65 -19.82 -5.09
CA TRP A 286 10.80 -19.53 -5.94
C TRP A 286 10.90 -20.47 -7.14
N GLY A 287 10.38 -21.70 -7.01
CA GLY A 287 10.12 -22.58 -8.14
C GLY A 287 9.17 -21.94 -9.15
N ILE A 288 8.04 -21.41 -8.69
CA ILE A 288 7.06 -20.69 -9.53
C ILE A 288 7.69 -19.44 -10.14
N LEU A 289 8.40 -18.63 -9.36
CA LEU A 289 9.09 -17.44 -9.85
C LEU A 289 10.12 -17.79 -10.93
N SER A 290 10.83 -18.91 -10.79
CA SER A 290 11.82 -19.37 -11.78
C SER A 290 11.17 -19.66 -13.13
N GLU A 291 9.96 -20.23 -13.13
CA GLU A 291 9.16 -20.40 -14.35
C GLU A 291 8.81 -19.04 -14.97
N GLN A 292 8.36 -18.06 -14.17
CA GLN A 292 8.04 -16.72 -14.67
C GLN A 292 9.24 -16.00 -15.29
N VAL A 293 10.43 -16.13 -14.68
CA VAL A 293 11.68 -15.55 -15.18
C VAL A 293 12.12 -16.23 -16.48
N LYS A 294 12.07 -17.57 -16.55
CA LYS A 294 12.39 -18.33 -17.78
C LYS A 294 11.47 -17.95 -18.95
N ASP A 295 10.20 -17.72 -18.66
CA ASP A 295 9.20 -17.26 -19.63
C ASP A 295 9.32 -15.77 -19.97
N ARG A 296 10.28 -15.04 -19.37
CA ARG A 296 10.49 -13.59 -19.52
C ARG A 296 9.25 -12.76 -19.15
N ARG A 297 8.39 -13.29 -18.28
CA ARG A 297 7.19 -12.59 -17.78
C ARG A 297 7.52 -11.57 -16.71
N VAL A 298 8.57 -11.82 -15.92
CA VAL A 298 9.05 -10.95 -14.85
C VAL A 298 10.57 -10.86 -14.87
N VAL A 299 11.10 -9.80 -14.25
CA VAL A 299 12.51 -9.68 -13.90
C VAL A 299 12.65 -9.62 -12.38
N VAL A 300 13.68 -10.28 -11.86
CA VAL A 300 14.08 -10.16 -10.45
C VAL A 300 15.20 -9.15 -10.37
N GLU A 301 14.99 -8.06 -9.63
CA GLU A 301 15.93 -6.95 -9.49
C GLU A 301 16.27 -6.74 -8.01
N HIS A 302 17.44 -6.16 -7.75
CA HIS A 302 17.70 -5.58 -6.43
C HIS A 302 16.79 -4.37 -6.22
N LEU A 303 16.43 -4.07 -4.98
CA LEU A 303 15.55 -2.96 -4.67
C LEU A 303 16.14 -1.62 -5.15
N SER A 304 17.46 -1.42 -5.02
CA SER A 304 18.12 -0.22 -5.54
C SER A 304 18.09 -0.09 -7.06
N GLU A 305 18.17 -1.22 -7.79
CA GLU A 305 18.08 -1.24 -9.26
C GLU A 305 16.67 -0.83 -9.72
N SER A 306 15.63 -1.36 -9.05
CA SER A 306 14.25 -0.93 -9.26
C SER A 306 14.10 0.57 -9.02
N GLY A 307 14.71 1.10 -7.94
CA GLY A 307 14.63 2.52 -7.59
C GLY A 307 15.32 3.42 -8.60
N GLU A 308 16.50 3.03 -9.10
CA GLU A 308 17.20 3.75 -10.16
C GLU A 308 16.44 3.69 -11.48
N TRP A 309 15.89 2.53 -11.82
CA TRP A 309 15.04 2.38 -13.01
C TRP A 309 13.82 3.30 -12.92
N PHE A 310 13.10 3.30 -11.79
CA PHE A 310 11.92 4.14 -11.61
C PHE A 310 12.25 5.64 -11.81
N ARG A 311 13.34 6.10 -11.19
CA ARG A 311 13.90 7.46 -11.36
C ARG A 311 14.29 7.83 -12.76
N LYS A 312 14.82 6.88 -13.53
CA LYS A 312 15.18 7.11 -14.92
C LYS A 312 13.95 7.27 -15.83
N ASN A 313 12.83 6.62 -15.48
CA ASN A 313 11.66 6.54 -16.35
C ASN A 313 10.55 7.51 -15.98
N TYR A 314 10.48 7.94 -14.71
CA TYR A 314 9.38 8.78 -14.22
C TYR A 314 9.91 9.98 -13.45
N ARG A 315 9.53 11.18 -13.90
CA ARG A 315 9.81 12.45 -13.21
C ARG A 315 8.99 12.59 -11.92
N LEU A 316 7.70 12.29 -12.01
CA LEU A 316 6.74 12.23 -10.90
C LEU A 316 6.11 10.84 -10.85
N THR A 317 5.40 10.51 -9.78
CA THR A 317 4.67 9.25 -9.64
C THR A 317 3.69 9.06 -10.82
N PRO A 318 3.82 8.00 -11.64
CA PRO A 318 2.91 7.76 -12.75
C PRO A 318 1.53 7.31 -12.24
N SER A 319 0.51 7.27 -13.10
CA SER A 319 -0.70 6.53 -12.77
C SER A 319 -0.49 5.03 -12.96
N GLU A 320 -0.91 4.25 -11.99
CA GLU A 320 -0.75 2.80 -11.96
C GLU A 320 -2.11 2.11 -11.85
N THR A 321 -2.21 0.89 -12.40
CA THR A 321 -3.37 0.04 -12.17
C THR A 321 -2.96 -1.35 -11.81
N MET A 322 -3.80 -1.99 -11.02
CA MET A 322 -3.72 -3.39 -10.64
C MET A 322 -5.12 -3.97 -10.80
N VAL A 323 -5.29 -4.91 -11.73
CA VAL A 323 -6.62 -5.43 -12.11
C VAL A 323 -6.62 -6.94 -12.05
N SER A 324 -7.56 -7.50 -11.29
CA SER A 324 -7.83 -8.93 -11.25
C SER A 324 -9.10 -9.23 -12.03
N VAL A 325 -8.94 -9.95 -13.13
CA VAL A 325 -10.03 -10.34 -14.04
C VAL A 325 -10.59 -11.73 -13.73
N SER A 326 -9.87 -12.49 -12.90
CA SER A 326 -10.28 -13.79 -12.40
C SER A 326 -10.12 -13.88 -10.89
N ASP A 327 -10.82 -14.83 -10.28
CA ASP A 327 -10.85 -15.06 -8.84
C ASP A 327 -10.50 -16.51 -8.53
N TRP A 328 -9.44 -16.70 -7.74
CA TRP A 328 -8.95 -18.03 -7.37
C TRP A 328 -9.88 -18.77 -6.41
N ALA A 329 -10.66 -18.05 -5.61
CA ALA A 329 -11.53 -18.63 -4.58
C ALA A 329 -12.96 -18.93 -5.10
N GLY A 330 -13.25 -18.63 -6.38
CA GLY A 330 -14.51 -19.00 -7.03
C GLY A 330 -15.74 -18.19 -6.61
N ASN A 331 -15.58 -17.03 -5.98
CA ASN A 331 -16.67 -16.11 -5.62
C ASN A 331 -17.14 -15.24 -6.80
N ASN A 332 -16.54 -15.41 -7.98
CA ASN A 332 -16.76 -14.58 -9.17
C ASN A 332 -16.51 -13.08 -8.85
N ALA A 333 -15.47 -12.82 -8.06
CA ALA A 333 -15.03 -11.48 -7.75
C ALA A 333 -14.09 -10.94 -8.85
N ARG A 334 -14.17 -9.63 -9.11
CA ARG A 334 -13.21 -8.90 -9.95
C ARG A 334 -12.89 -7.57 -9.27
N SER A 335 -11.65 -7.11 -9.41
CA SER A 335 -11.21 -5.89 -8.74
C SER A 335 -10.29 -5.09 -9.64
N ALA A 336 -10.49 -3.77 -9.67
CA ALA A 336 -9.66 -2.83 -10.40
C ALA A 336 -9.23 -1.70 -9.47
N TRP A 337 -7.95 -1.72 -9.09
CA TRP A 337 -7.27 -0.60 -8.45
C TRP A 337 -6.71 0.34 -9.51
N TYR A 338 -6.99 1.62 -9.35
CA TYR A 338 -6.35 2.71 -10.09
C TYR A 338 -5.75 3.68 -9.08
N CYS A 339 -4.49 4.04 -9.26
CA CYS A 339 -3.79 5.01 -8.43
C CYS A 339 -3.16 6.08 -9.31
N SER A 340 -3.27 7.34 -8.90
CA SER A 340 -2.50 8.46 -9.45
C SER A 340 -1.86 9.23 -8.30
N ARG A 341 -1.13 10.30 -8.60
CA ARG A 341 -0.64 11.23 -7.57
C ARG A 341 -1.73 12.06 -6.88
N PHE A 342 -2.99 11.95 -7.32
CA PHE A 342 -4.12 12.72 -6.77
C PHE A 342 -5.13 11.84 -6.02
N TYR A 343 -5.29 10.58 -6.40
CA TYR A 343 -6.20 9.68 -5.69
C TYR A 343 -5.89 8.21 -5.99
N ARG A 344 -6.45 7.34 -5.16
CA ARG A 344 -6.67 5.94 -5.50
C ARG A 344 -8.16 5.64 -5.53
N VAL A 345 -8.54 4.64 -6.31
CA VAL A 345 -9.90 4.10 -6.33
C VAL A 345 -9.86 2.59 -6.50
N ASN A 346 -10.80 1.89 -5.87
CA ASN A 346 -11.09 0.49 -6.16
C ASN A 346 -12.52 0.29 -6.64
N ILE A 347 -12.65 -0.15 -7.90
CA ILE A 347 -13.90 -0.64 -8.47
C ILE A 347 -13.92 -2.14 -8.25
N TYR A 348 -14.92 -2.61 -7.51
CA TYR A 348 -15.06 -3.99 -7.12
C TYR A 348 -16.37 -4.55 -7.67
N SER A 349 -16.33 -5.81 -8.09
CA SER A 349 -17.51 -6.56 -8.49
C SER A 349 -17.48 -7.95 -7.88
N GLU A 350 -18.64 -8.39 -7.42
CA GLU A 350 -18.84 -9.73 -6.89
C GLU A 350 -20.25 -10.18 -7.27
N GLN A 351 -20.35 -11.38 -7.84
CA GLN A 351 -21.63 -11.97 -8.29
C GLN A 351 -22.46 -11.03 -9.19
N GLY A 352 -21.78 -10.24 -10.04
CA GLY A 352 -22.41 -9.33 -10.99
C GLY A 352 -22.93 -8.01 -10.41
N SER A 353 -22.77 -7.78 -9.10
CA SER A 353 -22.94 -6.44 -8.49
C SER A 353 -21.65 -5.64 -8.65
N LEU A 354 -21.75 -4.32 -8.81
CA LEU A 354 -20.60 -3.42 -8.95
C LEU A 354 -20.72 -2.22 -8.01
N TRP A 355 -19.64 -1.90 -7.31
CA TRP A 355 -19.54 -0.70 -6.50
C TRP A 355 -18.09 -0.23 -6.36
N ILE A 356 -17.92 1.00 -5.92
CA ILE A 356 -16.63 1.55 -5.54
C ILE A 356 -16.48 1.38 -4.04
N ARG A 357 -15.52 0.56 -3.61
CA ARG A 357 -15.31 0.27 -2.17
C ARG A 357 -14.23 1.13 -1.53
N ASP A 358 -13.38 1.78 -2.32
CA ASP A 358 -12.34 2.68 -1.82
C ASP A 358 -12.17 3.87 -2.76
N ILE A 359 -12.12 5.07 -2.18
CA ILE A 359 -11.57 6.29 -2.79
C ILE A 359 -10.82 7.01 -1.69
N HIS A 360 -9.50 7.18 -1.85
CA HIS A 360 -8.71 8.08 -1.01
C HIS A 360 -8.06 9.14 -1.89
N LEU A 361 -8.15 10.40 -1.46
CA LEU A 361 -7.47 11.51 -2.11
C LEU A 361 -6.09 11.73 -1.50
N PHE A 362 -5.19 12.20 -2.35
CA PHE A 362 -3.84 12.60 -2.01
C PHE A 362 -3.74 14.11 -2.16
N ASP A 363 -3.38 14.79 -1.07
CA ASP A 363 -2.99 16.20 -1.09
C ASP A 363 -1.59 16.32 -0.48
N GLN A 364 -0.63 16.81 -1.26
CA GLN A 364 0.75 16.94 -0.79
C GLN A 364 0.93 17.96 0.34
N GLN A 365 -0.07 18.78 0.64
CA GLN A 365 -0.11 19.68 1.80
C GLN A 365 -0.63 19.01 3.08
N TYR A 366 -1.25 17.82 2.98
CA TYR A 366 -1.66 17.05 4.14
C TYR A 366 -0.43 16.46 4.83
N LYS A 367 -0.05 17.05 5.98
CA LYS A 367 1.11 16.62 6.76
C LYS A 367 0.84 15.31 7.49
N GLU A 368 1.79 14.39 7.44
CA GLU A 368 1.75 13.20 8.31
C GLU A 368 1.90 13.60 9.78
N ARG A 369 1.34 12.77 10.67
CA ARG A 369 1.29 13.03 12.12
C ARG A 369 2.68 13.16 12.76
N TYR A 370 3.67 12.48 12.18
CA TYR A 370 5.00 12.31 12.78
C TYR A 370 6.10 13.12 12.12
N LEU A 371 5.74 14.05 11.22
CA LEU A 371 6.69 14.87 10.48
C LEU A 371 7.59 15.67 11.43
N GLU A 372 6.96 16.40 12.36
CA GLU A 372 7.63 17.29 13.31
C GLU A 372 7.55 16.77 14.76
N THR A 373 6.51 15.99 15.09
CA THR A 373 6.24 15.52 16.45
C THR A 373 6.51 14.02 16.59
N PRO A 374 7.22 13.56 17.62
CA PRO A 374 7.40 12.12 17.83
C PRO A 374 6.09 11.39 18.14
N CYS A 375 6.00 10.13 17.70
CA CYS A 375 4.97 9.20 18.18
C CYS A 375 5.24 8.88 19.66
N THR A 376 4.26 9.14 20.53
CA THR A 376 4.32 8.82 21.96
C THR A 376 3.55 7.54 22.32
N GLU A 377 2.86 6.94 21.34
CA GLU A 377 1.95 5.82 21.54
C GLU A 377 2.57 4.49 21.10
N GLN A 378 2.00 3.38 21.58
CA GLN A 378 2.38 2.04 21.10
C GLN A 378 2.06 1.82 19.62
N LYS A 379 1.05 2.54 19.11
CA LYS A 379 0.55 2.41 17.74
C LYS A 379 0.82 3.68 16.95
N CYS A 380 1.22 3.53 15.70
CA CYS A 380 1.31 4.64 14.75
C CYS A 380 0.16 4.61 13.74
N ILE A 381 -0.10 5.78 13.13
CA ILE A 381 -1.10 5.95 12.08
C ILE A 381 -0.52 6.77 10.94
N TYR A 382 -0.48 6.17 9.75
CA TYR A 382 -0.32 6.84 8.48
C TYR A 382 -1.61 6.71 7.69
N ASP A 383 -2.09 7.83 7.18
CA ASP A 383 -3.34 7.90 6.46
C ASP A 383 -3.27 8.92 5.32
N ASN A 384 -4.26 8.83 4.43
CA ASN A 384 -4.61 9.87 3.46
C ASN A 384 -6.08 10.25 3.66
N LEU A 385 -6.68 10.96 2.70
CA LEU A 385 -7.98 11.61 2.86
C LEU A 385 -9.11 10.69 2.33
N PRO A 386 -9.88 10.00 3.18
CA PRO A 386 -10.89 9.05 2.74
C PRO A 386 -12.13 9.76 2.15
N PHE A 387 -12.43 9.54 0.88
CA PHE A 387 -13.71 9.96 0.28
C PHE A 387 -14.72 8.81 0.27
N VAL A 388 -14.25 7.57 0.10
CA VAL A 388 -14.99 6.33 0.31
C VAL A 388 -14.07 5.34 1.02
N ASP A 389 -14.44 4.86 2.20
CA ASP A 389 -13.69 3.83 2.93
C ASP A 389 -14.61 2.66 3.31
N GLY A 390 -14.73 1.70 2.40
CA GLY A 390 -15.59 0.55 2.54
C GLY A 390 -15.22 -0.33 3.73
N TYR A 391 -13.95 -0.43 4.11
CA TYR A 391 -13.56 -1.26 5.24
C TYR A 391 -13.89 -0.56 6.57
N ARG A 392 -13.45 0.69 6.75
CA ARG A 392 -13.54 1.38 8.05
C ARG A 392 -14.94 1.88 8.35
N TRP A 393 -15.70 2.25 7.33
CA TRP A 393 -17.04 2.84 7.49
C TRP A 393 -18.18 1.82 7.41
N SER A 394 -17.88 0.55 7.12
CA SER A 394 -18.85 -0.54 7.28
C SER A 394 -19.14 -0.83 8.76
N GLY A 395 -20.35 -1.32 9.03
CA GLY A 395 -20.84 -1.67 10.36
C GLY A 395 -22.37 -1.72 10.40
N ASN A 396 -22.95 -2.13 11.53
CA ASN A 396 -24.41 -2.16 11.76
C ASN A 396 -25.23 -2.82 10.63
N GLY A 397 -24.69 -3.84 9.97
CA GLY A 397 -25.37 -4.53 8.86
C GLY A 397 -25.33 -3.80 7.52
N VAL A 398 -24.58 -2.70 7.40
CA VAL A 398 -24.38 -1.93 6.17
C VAL A 398 -22.92 -2.01 5.73
N ARG A 399 -22.69 -2.49 4.50
CA ARG A 399 -21.38 -2.45 3.85
C ARG A 399 -21.20 -1.10 3.16
N ALA A 400 -20.27 -0.28 3.66
CA ALA A 400 -20.01 1.04 3.12
C ALA A 400 -19.42 0.98 1.69
N GLY A 401 -19.72 2.01 0.90
CA GLY A 401 -19.27 2.10 -0.48
C GLY A 401 -20.16 3.01 -1.31
N LEU A 402 -19.76 3.26 -2.56
CA LEU A 402 -20.53 3.98 -3.57
C LEU A 402 -21.09 2.99 -4.59
N TYR A 403 -22.40 2.75 -4.53
CA TYR A 403 -23.08 1.70 -5.27
C TYR A 403 -23.83 2.23 -6.49
N LEU A 404 -23.89 1.42 -7.54
CA LEU A 404 -24.68 1.72 -8.73
C LEU A 404 -26.14 1.31 -8.52
N PHE A 405 -27.04 2.30 -8.56
CA PHE A 405 -28.48 2.11 -8.37
C PHE A 405 -29.22 2.43 -9.67
N ILE A 406 -30.25 1.64 -9.97
CA ILE A 406 -31.20 1.88 -11.07
C ILE A 406 -32.62 1.96 -10.52
N GLN A 407 -33.50 2.66 -11.24
CA GLN A 407 -34.90 2.79 -10.88
C GLN A 407 -35.74 1.73 -11.60
N ASN A 408 -36.51 0.94 -10.84
CA ASN A 408 -37.42 -0.07 -11.39
C ASN A 408 -38.73 0.57 -11.92
N ASN A 409 -39.60 -0.25 -12.53
CA ASN A 409 -40.90 0.20 -13.05
C ASN A 409 -41.85 0.76 -11.97
N ALA A 410 -41.63 0.42 -10.70
CA ALA A 410 -42.39 0.94 -9.55
C ALA A 410 -41.76 2.23 -8.97
N ALA A 411 -40.79 2.82 -9.67
CA ALA A 411 -40.04 4.00 -9.25
C ALA A 411 -39.13 3.80 -8.02
N GLU A 412 -38.84 2.55 -7.63
CA GLU A 412 -37.96 2.23 -6.51
C GLU A 412 -36.51 2.07 -6.96
N TRP A 413 -35.58 2.52 -6.13
CA TRP A 413 -34.15 2.39 -6.39
C TRP A 413 -33.60 1.06 -5.90
N ASN A 414 -32.86 0.35 -6.76
CA ASN A 414 -32.29 -0.96 -6.46
C ASN A 414 -30.84 -1.06 -6.94
N THR A 415 -30.04 -1.87 -6.25
CA THR A 415 -28.70 -2.22 -6.75
C THR A 415 -28.79 -3.03 -8.03
N VAL A 416 -27.92 -2.74 -8.99
CA VAL A 416 -27.83 -3.56 -10.20
C VAL A 416 -27.18 -4.90 -9.85
N ARG A 417 -27.85 -5.99 -10.19
CA ARG A 417 -27.39 -7.37 -9.95
C ARG A 417 -27.34 -8.08 -11.30
N SER A 418 -26.29 -8.87 -11.55
CA SER A 418 -26.09 -9.66 -12.78
C SER A 418 -25.48 -8.93 -14.00
N GLY A 419 -24.61 -7.94 -13.79
CA GLY A 419 -23.84 -7.36 -14.89
C GLY A 419 -22.58 -8.16 -15.25
N LYS A 420 -22.18 -8.07 -16.52
CA LYS A 420 -20.86 -8.47 -16.99
C LYS A 420 -19.91 -7.27 -16.87
N ILE A 421 -18.72 -7.52 -16.35
CA ILE A 421 -17.67 -6.50 -16.19
C ILE A 421 -16.43 -6.87 -17.01
N ASP A 422 -15.96 -5.95 -17.84
CA ASP A 422 -14.73 -6.06 -18.61
C ASP A 422 -13.83 -4.84 -18.35
N PHE A 423 -12.54 -4.98 -18.65
CA PHE A 423 -11.55 -3.95 -18.36
C PHE A 423 -10.71 -3.68 -19.61
N ALA A 424 -10.38 -2.41 -19.82
CA ALA A 424 -9.46 -1.98 -20.85
C ALA A 424 -8.55 -0.89 -20.30
N ARG A 425 -7.29 -0.89 -20.72
CA ARG A 425 -6.35 0.18 -20.39
C ARG A 425 -5.73 0.74 -21.65
N LYS A 426 -5.62 2.07 -21.70
CA LYS A 426 -4.83 2.78 -22.70
C LYS A 426 -4.02 3.86 -22.00
N GLU A 427 -2.69 3.76 -22.10
CA GLU A 427 -1.76 4.71 -21.47
C GLU A 427 -2.03 4.88 -19.96
N ASP A 428 -2.42 6.08 -19.54
CA ASP A 428 -2.70 6.48 -18.17
C ASP A 428 -4.17 6.26 -17.77
N THR A 429 -5.01 5.80 -18.69
CA THR A 429 -6.45 5.72 -18.54
C THR A 429 -6.92 4.28 -18.38
N LEU A 430 -7.64 3.99 -17.29
CA LEU A 430 -8.34 2.72 -17.08
C LEU A 430 -9.81 2.89 -17.41
N SER A 431 -10.37 1.94 -18.16
CA SER A 431 -11.79 1.86 -18.48
C SER A 431 -12.37 0.55 -17.97
N ILE A 432 -13.44 0.65 -17.19
CA ILE A 432 -14.23 -0.47 -16.70
C ILE A 432 -15.57 -0.41 -17.42
N ILE A 433 -15.91 -1.49 -18.13
CA ILE A 433 -17.12 -1.60 -18.92
C ILE A 433 -18.06 -2.53 -18.16
N TYR A 434 -19.21 -2.00 -17.76
CA TYR A 434 -20.28 -2.74 -17.10
C TYR A 434 -21.45 -2.87 -18.07
N GLN A 435 -21.92 -4.10 -18.30
CA GLN A 435 -23.04 -4.37 -19.19
C GLN A 435 -24.09 -5.19 -18.47
N SER A 436 -25.34 -4.75 -18.56
CA SER A 436 -26.49 -5.42 -17.97
C SER A 436 -27.71 -5.20 -18.86
N THR A 437 -28.83 -5.87 -18.56
CA THR A 437 -30.07 -5.68 -19.33
C THR A 437 -30.58 -4.23 -19.28
N ASP A 438 -30.42 -3.56 -18.14
CA ASP A 438 -31.02 -2.25 -17.88
C ASP A 438 -30.04 -1.09 -18.08
N LEU A 439 -28.74 -1.35 -17.99
CA LEU A 439 -27.70 -0.33 -17.96
C LEU A 439 -26.37 -0.84 -18.52
N ASP A 440 -25.90 -0.15 -19.57
CA ASP A 440 -24.54 -0.27 -20.10
C ASP A 440 -23.76 1.00 -19.76
N LEU A 441 -22.68 0.83 -19.00
CA LEU A 441 -21.96 1.90 -18.37
C LEU A 441 -20.45 1.72 -18.55
N GLU A 442 -19.75 2.84 -18.62
CA GLU A 442 -18.29 2.90 -18.64
C GLU A 442 -17.79 3.82 -17.54
N ILE A 443 -16.93 3.28 -16.67
CA ILE A 443 -16.18 4.01 -15.66
C ILE A 443 -14.79 4.25 -16.22
N VAL A 444 -14.35 5.49 -16.28
CA VAL A 444 -13.06 5.90 -16.82
C VAL A 444 -12.27 6.61 -15.71
N CYS A 445 -11.20 5.97 -15.26
CA CYS A 445 -10.25 6.56 -14.32
C CYS A 445 -9.13 7.25 -15.10
N ARG A 446 -8.89 8.52 -14.78
CA ARG A 446 -7.79 9.35 -15.31
C ARG A 446 -7.00 9.96 -14.17
N GLU A 447 -5.85 10.56 -14.47
CA GLU A 447 -4.93 11.07 -13.46
C GLU A 447 -5.62 11.96 -12.41
N ALA A 448 -6.45 12.90 -12.85
CA ALA A 448 -7.10 13.89 -11.98
C ALA A 448 -8.63 13.73 -11.85
N GLY A 449 -9.23 12.66 -12.36
CA GLY A 449 -10.68 12.54 -12.35
C GLY A 449 -11.24 11.17 -12.66
N LEU A 450 -12.49 10.98 -12.26
CA LEU A 450 -13.30 9.77 -12.47
C LEU A 450 -14.56 10.14 -13.26
N LEU A 451 -14.72 9.55 -14.44
CA LEU A 451 -15.91 9.72 -15.28
C LEU A 451 -16.72 8.43 -15.25
N ILE A 452 -18.02 8.53 -15.03
CA ILE A 452 -18.96 7.43 -15.06
C ILE A 452 -20.05 7.82 -16.05
N ARG A 453 -20.15 7.11 -17.18
CA ARG A 453 -21.11 7.44 -18.23
C ARG A 453 -21.92 6.23 -18.66
N ALA A 454 -23.23 6.42 -18.80
CA ALA A 454 -24.08 5.43 -19.44
C ALA A 454 -23.94 5.54 -20.97
N LYS A 455 -23.55 4.44 -21.61
CA LYS A 455 -23.61 4.28 -23.07
C LYS A 455 -25.06 4.02 -23.51
N GLN A 456 -25.79 3.27 -22.70
CA GLN A 456 -27.21 3.03 -22.83
C GLN A 456 -27.82 2.88 -21.43
N ALA A 457 -28.96 3.51 -21.19
CA ALA A 457 -29.71 3.36 -19.95
C ALA A 457 -31.20 3.20 -20.30
N ALA A 458 -31.79 2.07 -19.92
CA ALA A 458 -33.22 1.83 -20.10
C ALA A 458 -34.06 2.53 -19.03
N CYS A 459 -33.45 2.92 -17.91
CA CYS A 459 -34.06 3.57 -16.77
C CYS A 459 -33.12 4.60 -16.14
N PRO A 460 -33.63 5.51 -15.27
CA PRO A 460 -32.80 6.38 -14.46
C PRO A 460 -31.81 5.58 -13.60
N TRP A 461 -30.61 6.11 -13.45
CA TRP A 461 -29.54 5.52 -12.64
C TRP A 461 -28.87 6.59 -11.77
N LYS A 462 -28.23 6.19 -10.69
CA LYS A 462 -27.47 7.07 -9.79
C LYS A 462 -26.33 6.31 -9.12
N LEU A 463 -25.43 7.06 -8.50
CA LEU A 463 -24.51 6.51 -7.50
C LEU A 463 -25.05 6.83 -6.12
N HIS A 464 -25.16 5.81 -5.27
CA HIS A 464 -25.63 5.96 -3.90
C HIS A 464 -24.48 5.62 -2.95
N PHE A 465 -24.06 6.58 -2.12
CA PHE A 465 -23.10 6.34 -1.06
C PHE A 465 -23.85 5.83 0.17
N GLN A 466 -23.42 4.71 0.75
CA GLN A 466 -23.97 4.23 2.03
C GLN A 466 -22.86 4.02 3.05
N CYS A 467 -23.18 4.20 4.33
CA CYS A 467 -22.25 4.11 5.46
C CYS A 467 -22.92 3.35 6.61
N GLY A 468 -22.18 2.45 7.26
CA GLY A 468 -22.69 1.68 8.40
C GLY A 468 -22.39 2.28 9.77
N LYS A 469 -21.63 3.37 9.82
CA LYS A 469 -21.25 4.04 11.07
C LYS A 469 -21.73 5.48 11.06
N GLU A 470 -22.67 5.76 11.95
CA GLU A 470 -23.13 7.11 12.24
C GLU A 470 -21.94 7.97 12.71
N HIS A 471 -21.88 9.22 12.24
CA HIS A 471 -20.92 10.25 12.68
C HIS A 471 -19.43 10.07 12.32
N LEU A 472 -19.02 9.03 11.58
CA LEU A 472 -17.64 8.95 11.06
C LEU A 472 -17.36 9.94 9.92
N VAL A 473 -18.41 10.36 9.22
CA VAL A 473 -18.34 11.22 8.04
C VAL A 473 -19.35 12.34 8.25
N SER A 474 -18.87 13.59 8.34
CA SER A 474 -19.73 14.79 8.37
C SER A 474 -19.46 15.65 7.13
N PRO A 475 -19.89 15.18 5.94
CA PRO A 475 -19.66 15.90 4.70
C PRO A 475 -20.53 17.18 4.66
N VAL A 476 -19.97 18.26 4.11
CA VAL A 476 -20.69 19.49 3.82
C VAL A 476 -20.93 19.56 2.31
N PHE A 477 -22.19 19.64 1.92
CA PHE A 477 -22.60 19.55 0.53
C PHE A 477 -22.91 20.92 -0.08
N SER A 478 -22.50 21.10 -1.32
CA SER A 478 -23.16 22.00 -2.28
C SER A 478 -23.57 21.20 -3.52
N GLN A 479 -24.38 21.79 -4.42
CA GLN A 479 -24.89 21.09 -5.61
C GLN A 479 -23.79 20.42 -6.46
N GLU A 480 -22.60 21.01 -6.52
CA GLU A 480 -21.48 20.58 -7.37
C GLU A 480 -20.26 20.12 -6.58
N LYS A 481 -20.34 20.03 -5.24
CA LYS A 481 -19.15 19.81 -4.41
C LYS A 481 -19.47 19.11 -3.10
N ILE A 482 -18.69 18.09 -2.80
CA ILE A 482 -18.71 17.38 -1.52
C ILE A 482 -17.44 17.79 -0.76
N LYS A 483 -17.59 18.52 0.34
CA LYS A 483 -16.49 18.90 1.22
C LYS A 483 -16.43 17.95 2.40
N MET A 484 -15.21 17.58 2.78
CA MET A 484 -14.95 16.67 3.89
C MET A 484 -13.83 17.22 4.76
N GLN A 485 -13.73 16.69 5.97
CA GLN A 485 -12.63 16.98 6.89
C GLN A 485 -12.07 15.68 7.45
N HIS A 486 -10.74 15.57 7.51
CA HIS A 486 -10.03 14.44 8.11
C HIS A 486 -8.84 14.98 8.91
N ASN A 487 -8.76 14.64 10.20
CA ASN A 487 -7.72 15.13 11.11
C ASN A 487 -7.51 16.66 11.06
N GLY A 488 -8.60 17.43 10.95
CA GLY A 488 -8.55 18.88 10.84
C GLY A 488 -8.20 19.43 9.44
N PHE A 489 -7.84 18.57 8.48
CA PHE A 489 -7.56 18.94 7.09
C PHE A 489 -8.84 18.91 6.25
N CYS A 490 -9.13 20.00 5.54
CA CYS A 490 -10.31 20.09 4.67
C CYS A 490 -9.93 19.73 3.23
N TYR A 491 -10.79 18.95 2.58
CA TYR A 491 -10.62 18.52 1.19
C TYR A 491 -11.99 18.35 0.54
N SER A 492 -12.01 18.14 -0.78
CA SER A 492 -13.26 18.03 -1.50
C SER A 492 -13.15 17.26 -2.81
N VAL A 493 -14.31 16.86 -3.31
CA VAL A 493 -14.51 16.33 -4.66
C VAL A 493 -15.60 17.17 -5.32
N SER A 494 -15.27 17.79 -6.44
CA SER A 494 -16.23 18.49 -7.30
C SER A 494 -16.84 17.56 -8.34
N ALA A 495 -18.16 17.62 -8.46
CA ALA A 495 -18.90 17.06 -9.58
C ALA A 495 -18.93 18.08 -10.72
N GLU A 496 -18.01 17.96 -11.68
CA GLU A 496 -17.99 18.80 -12.90
C GLU A 496 -19.18 18.48 -13.81
N GLN A 497 -19.73 17.28 -13.68
CA GLN A 497 -20.97 16.84 -14.31
C GLN A 497 -21.72 15.94 -13.34
N GLY A 498 -23.04 16.13 -13.24
CA GLY A 498 -23.89 15.46 -12.28
C GLY A 498 -24.28 16.39 -11.12
N LEU A 499 -25.22 15.95 -10.29
CA LEU A 499 -25.74 16.70 -9.16
C LEU A 499 -25.60 15.87 -7.89
N VAL A 500 -25.02 16.47 -6.85
CA VAL A 500 -24.91 15.87 -5.53
C VAL A 500 -26.17 16.17 -4.73
N GLN A 501 -26.78 15.15 -4.14
CA GLN A 501 -27.98 15.26 -3.32
C GLN A 501 -27.74 14.59 -1.96
N PRO A 502 -27.66 15.35 -0.86
CA PRO A 502 -27.59 14.76 0.47
C PRO A 502 -28.93 14.14 0.87
N ASN A 503 -28.86 13.08 1.66
CA ASN A 503 -30.01 12.40 2.25
C ASN A 503 -30.07 12.66 3.77
N ASP A 504 -31.25 12.51 4.36
CA ASP A 504 -31.50 12.80 5.78
C ASP A 504 -30.76 11.85 6.75
N ASP A 505 -30.30 10.71 6.26
CA ASP A 505 -29.61 9.66 7.02
C ASP A 505 -28.06 9.78 6.96
N GLY A 506 -27.54 10.91 6.46
CA GLY A 506 -26.10 11.13 6.31
C GLY A 506 -25.47 10.45 5.09
N THR A 507 -26.28 9.79 4.26
CA THR A 507 -25.87 9.31 2.94
C THR A 507 -25.98 10.42 1.89
N PHE A 508 -25.50 10.15 0.67
CA PHE A 508 -25.71 11.04 -0.46
C PHE A 508 -25.81 10.29 -1.78
N ASP A 509 -26.54 10.89 -2.71
CA ASP A 509 -26.63 10.47 -4.09
C ASP A 509 -25.83 11.38 -5.01
N ILE A 510 -25.27 10.82 -6.08
CA ILE A 510 -24.77 11.56 -7.22
C ILE A 510 -25.61 11.17 -8.44
N MET A 511 -26.42 12.13 -8.88
CA MET A 511 -27.33 11.98 -10.02
C MET A 511 -26.60 12.35 -11.30
N PRO A 512 -26.73 11.57 -12.40
CA PRO A 512 -26.10 11.90 -13.66
C PRO A 512 -26.76 13.12 -14.31
N SER A 513 -25.94 13.94 -14.97
CA SER A 513 -26.39 15.00 -15.88
C SER A 513 -26.02 14.58 -17.29
N HIS A 514 -26.95 14.63 -18.25
CA HIS A 514 -26.71 14.16 -19.63
C HIS A 514 -26.07 12.75 -19.69
N SER A 515 -26.59 11.82 -18.88
CA SER A 515 -26.12 10.42 -18.80
C SER A 515 -24.68 10.22 -18.30
N ALA A 516 -24.08 11.21 -17.63
CA ALA A 516 -22.77 11.05 -17.02
C ALA A 516 -22.61 11.77 -15.67
N ILE A 517 -21.64 11.28 -14.90
CA ILE A 517 -21.12 11.85 -13.66
C ILE A 517 -19.61 12.01 -13.87
N GLN A 518 -19.09 13.23 -13.68
CA GLN A 518 -17.67 13.50 -13.77
C GLN A 518 -17.20 14.12 -12.46
N LEU A 519 -16.30 13.41 -11.78
CA LEU A 519 -15.73 13.82 -10.50
C LEU A 519 -14.28 14.26 -10.71
N ARG A 520 -13.96 15.46 -10.23
CA ARG A 520 -12.60 15.97 -10.15
C ARG A 520 -11.99 15.55 -8.82
N MET A 521 -10.81 14.93 -8.89
CA MET A 521 -10.15 14.28 -7.74
C MET A 521 -8.88 15.02 -7.27
N ASN A 522 -8.66 16.25 -7.73
CA ASN A 522 -7.47 17.05 -7.42
C ASN A 522 -7.82 18.47 -6.95
N ASP A 523 -8.99 18.63 -6.32
CA ASP A 523 -9.38 19.93 -5.76
C ASP A 523 -8.46 20.31 -4.59
N SER A 524 -7.90 21.51 -4.65
CA SER A 524 -7.18 22.12 -3.54
C SER A 524 -8.12 22.99 -2.72
N GLU A 525 -8.23 22.74 -1.41
CA GLU A 525 -8.95 23.63 -0.49
C GLU A 525 -7.96 24.60 0.17
N SER A 526 -8.15 25.91 -0.03
CA SER A 526 -7.19 26.91 0.43
C SER A 526 -7.28 27.26 1.93
N LYS A 527 -8.27 26.74 2.67
CA LYS A 527 -8.46 26.86 4.14
C LYS A 527 -9.75 26.16 4.57
N CYS A 528 -9.75 25.53 5.75
CA CYS A 528 -11.00 25.27 6.47
C CYS A 528 -11.62 26.63 6.83
N GLN A 529 -12.66 27.06 6.12
CA GLN A 529 -13.55 28.07 6.69
C GLN A 529 -14.21 27.41 7.90
N ASN A 530 -14.19 28.08 9.05
CA ASN A 530 -14.86 27.66 10.30
C ASN A 530 -16.38 27.64 10.11
N THR A 531 -16.86 26.72 9.28
CA THR A 531 -18.27 26.40 9.03
C THR A 531 -18.40 24.89 8.96
N LEU A 532 -17.83 24.24 9.97
CA LEU A 532 -18.19 22.91 10.44
C LEU A 532 -18.67 23.13 11.87
N LEU A 533 -19.94 23.52 11.99
CA LEU A 533 -20.70 23.49 13.25
C LEU A 533 -21.43 22.17 13.31
#